data_AF-A0A6N7MD74-F1
#
_entry.id   AF-A0A6N7MD74-F1
#
_cell.length_a   1.000
_cell.length_b   1.000
_cell.length_c   1.000
_cell.angle_alpha   90.00
_cell.angle_beta   90.00
_cell.angle_gamma   90.00
#
_symmetry.space_group_name_H-M   'P 1'
#
loop_
_entity.id
_entity.type
_entity.pdbx_description
1 polymer ?
#
loop_
_entity_poly.entity_id
_entity_poly.type
_entity_poly.pdbx_seq_one_letter_code
_entity_poly.pdbx_strand_id
1 'polypeptide(L)' 'MFAYALHLAEAKKSESLMIGDNLEVNIIGARNFGIDQVYLNLSATTSREESTYEINSLLELKGIL' A
#
# COMPACT_ATOMS: atom_id res chain seq x y z
N MET A 1 4.88 -6.16 -11.94
CA MET A 1 4.60 -6.92 -10.70
C MET A 1 3.13 -6.78 -10.30
N PHE A 2 2.62 -5.59 -9.99
CA PHE A 2 1.22 -5.37 -9.57
C PHE A 2 0.16 -5.90 -10.55
N ALA A 3 0.30 -5.62 -11.84
CA ALA A 3 -0.63 -6.13 -12.86
C ALA A 3 -0.76 -7.66 -12.86
N TYR A 4 0.37 -8.35 -12.66
CA TYR A 4 0.40 -9.81 -12.64
C TYR A 4 -0.26 -10.37 -11.38
N ALA A 5 0.00 -9.77 -10.22
CA ALA A 5 -0.65 -10.17 -8.97
C ALA A 5 -2.18 -9.98 -9.02
N LEU A 6 -2.65 -8.84 -9.53
CA LEU A 6 -4.09 -8.59 -9.71
C LEU A 6 -4.73 -9.56 -10.70
N HIS A 7 -4.03 -9.89 -11.79
CA HIS A 7 -4.52 -10.86 -12.76
C HIS A 7 -4.71 -12.25 -12.14
N LEU A 8 -3.73 -12.73 -11.37
CA LEU A 8 -3.83 -14.02 -10.67
C LEU A 8 -4.92 -14.03 -9.59
N ALA A 9 -5.17 -12.90 -8.96
CA ALA A 9 -6.22 -12.74 -7.96
C ALA A 9 -7.62 -12.46 -8.56
N GLU A 10 -7.72 -12.31 -9.89
CA GLU A 10 -8.92 -11.88 -10.60
C GLU A 10 -9.55 -10.59 -10.02
N ALA A 11 -8.69 -9.68 -9.52
CA ALA A 11 -9.09 -8.48 -8.80
C ALA A 11 -8.86 -7.20 -9.62
N LYS A 12 -9.71 -6.19 -9.41
CA LYS A 12 -9.56 -4.86 -9.99
C LYS A 12 -8.66 -3.99 -9.12
N LYS A 13 -8.02 -2.99 -9.74
CA LYS A 13 -7.22 -1.99 -9.02
C LYS A 13 -8.05 -1.25 -7.96
N SER A 14 -9.29 -0.90 -8.30
CA SER A 14 -10.20 -0.12 -7.45
C SER A 14 -10.71 -0.86 -6.22
N GLU A 15 -10.52 -2.18 -6.14
CA GLU A 15 -10.88 -3.01 -4.98
C GLU A 15 -9.65 -3.62 -4.30
N SER A 16 -8.46 -3.14 -4.67
CA SER A 16 -7.19 -3.67 -4.18
C SER A 16 -6.43 -2.61 -3.39
N LEU A 17 -5.71 -3.08 -2.36
CA LEU A 17 -4.90 -2.26 -1.48
C LEU A 17 -3.49 -2.84 -1.40
N MET A 18 -2.47 -2.06 -1.72
CA MET A 18 -1.06 -2.45 -1.60
C MET A 18 -0.52 -2.08 -0.23
N ILE A 19 -0.04 -3.03 0.55
CA ILE A 19 0.54 -2.77 1.88
C ILE A 19 2.03 -3.13 1.84
N GLY A 20 2.89 -2.24 2.34
CA GLY A 20 4.30 -2.58 2.50
C GLY A 20 5.16 -1.47 3.11
N ASP A 21 6.40 -1.82 3.43
CA ASP A 21 7.38 -1.02 4.18
C ASP A 21 8.43 -0.33 3.29
N ASN A 22 8.47 -0.63 1.99
CA ASN A 22 9.27 0.07 1.01
C ASN A 22 8.51 1.22 0.32
N LEU A 23 8.93 2.47 0.54
CA LEU A 23 8.30 3.66 -0.06
C LEU A 23 8.36 3.67 -1.60
N GLU A 24 9.52 3.38 -2.19
CA GLU A 24 9.71 3.49 -3.64
C GLU A 24 8.86 2.48 -4.41
N VAL A 25 8.83 1.23 -3.94
CA VAL A 25 8.11 0.16 -4.62
C VAL A 25 6.64 0.13 -4.23
N ASN A 26 6.34 0.07 -2.92
CA ASN A 26 4.98 -0.21 -2.46
C ASN A 26 4.10 1.03 -2.42
N ILE A 27 4.69 2.23 -2.28
CA ILE A 27 3.93 3.49 -2.19
C ILE A 27 3.96 4.20 -3.52
N ILE A 28 5.14 4.64 -3.99
CA ILE A 28 5.27 5.36 -5.26
C ILE A 28 4.90 4.44 -6.43
N GLY A 29 5.43 3.21 -6.47
CA GLY A 29 5.12 2.25 -7.51
C GLY A 29 3.64 1.88 -7.60
N ALA A 30 2.98 1.62 -6.46
CA ALA A 30 1.56 1.29 -6.43
C ALA A 30 0.68 2.50 -6.80
N ARG A 31 1.00 3.69 -6.29
CA ARG A 31 0.31 4.95 -6.63
C ARG A 31 0.38 5.22 -8.14
N ASN A 32 1.57 5.12 -8.73
CA ASN A 32 1.77 5.29 -10.18
C ASN A 32 1.02 4.23 -11.00
N PHE A 33 0.86 3.03 -10.43
CA PHE A 33 0.07 1.97 -11.05
C PHE A 33 -1.45 2.15 -10.84
N GLY A 34 -1.87 3.06 -9.95
CA GLY A 34 -3.27 3.39 -9.64
C GLY A 34 -3.93 2.43 -8.66
N ILE A 35 -3.19 1.91 -7.67
CA ILE A 35 -3.72 1.12 -6.54
C ILE A 35 -3.53 1.96 -5.27
N ASP A 36 -4.54 1.96 -4.38
CA ASP A 36 -4.41 2.53 -3.05
C ASP A 36 -3.31 1.82 -2.27
N GLN A 37 -2.62 2.56 -1.41
CA GLN A 37 -1.46 2.01 -0.70
C GLN A 37 -1.44 2.37 0.77
N VAL A 38 -0.91 1.45 1.55
CA VAL A 38 -0.67 1.59 2.97
C VAL A 38 0.81 1.47 3.22
N TYR A 39 1.40 2.54 3.74
CA TYR A 39 2.77 2.52 4.21
C TYR A 39 2.84 1.90 5.60
N LEU A 40 3.51 0.75 5.71
CA LEU A 40 3.82 0.12 6.99
C LEU A 40 5.12 0.72 7.53
N ASN A 41 4.99 1.80 8.30
CA ASN A 41 6.09 2.55 8.88
C ASN A 41 6.60 1.90 10.17
N LEU A 42 7.32 0.79 10.05
CA LEU A 42 7.87 0.06 11.20
C LEU A 42 8.85 0.88 12.05
N SER A 43 9.50 1.87 11.45
CA SER A 43 10.46 2.75 12.12
C SER A 43 9.81 3.95 12.82
N ALA A 44 8.48 4.16 12.66
CA ALA A 44 7.75 5.33 13.13
C ALA A 44 8.44 6.66 12.78
N THR A 45 9.15 6.69 11.65
CA THR A 45 9.89 7.86 11.16
C THR A 45 9.00 8.66 10.24
N THR A 46 9.02 9.99 10.32
CA THR A 46 8.23 10.84 9.41
C THR A 46 8.47 10.45 7.96
N SER A 47 7.44 9.92 7.30
CA SER A 47 7.45 9.67 5.86
C SER A 47 7.61 10.99 5.11
N ARG A 48 8.42 11.00 4.05
CA ARG A 48 8.52 12.13 3.11
C ARG A 48 7.57 12.01 1.93
N GLU A 49 6.89 10.87 1.80
CA GLU A 49 6.03 10.53 0.68
C GLU A 49 4.59 10.34 1.15
N GLU A 50 3.62 10.88 0.40
CA GLU A 50 2.20 10.79 0.77
C GLU A 50 1.63 9.38 0.52
N SER A 51 1.25 8.68 1.57
CA SER A 51 0.54 7.40 1.44
C SER A 51 -0.99 7.58 1.51
N THR A 52 -1.79 6.61 1.07
CA THR A 52 -3.26 6.67 1.23
C THR A 52 -3.57 6.49 2.71
N TYR A 53 -2.86 5.55 3.34
CA TYR A 53 -2.79 5.38 4.78
C TYR A 53 -1.36 5.11 5.22
N GLU A 54 -1.04 5.51 6.44
CA GLU A 54 0.21 5.15 7.11
C GLU A 54 -0.15 4.45 8.42
N ILE A 55 0.46 3.30 8.68
CA ILE A 55 0.25 2.50 9.88
C ILE A 55 1.60 2.01 10.41
N ASN A 56 1.70 1.77 11.71
CA ASN A 56 2.90 1.21 12.32
C ASN A 56 2.76 -0.30 12.60
N SER A 57 1.53 -0.83 12.52
CA SER A 57 1.21 -2.26 12.66
C SER A 57 0.04 -2.66 11.79
N LEU A 58 0.08 -3.88 11.23
CA LEU A 58 -1.03 -4.45 10.44
C LEU A 58 -2.36 -4.53 11.23
N LEU A 59 -2.31 -4.51 12.56
CA LEU A 59 -3.51 -4.49 13.39
C LEU A 59 -4.34 -3.21 13.21
N GLU A 60 -3.71 -2.09 12.85
CA GLU A 60 -4.38 -0.81 12.64
C GLU A 60 -5.31 -0.83 11.42
N LEU A 61 -5.11 -1.76 10.48
CA LEU A 61 -6.00 -1.95 9.33
C LEU A 61 -7.44 -2.23 9.74
N LYS A 62 -7.66 -2.85 10.90
CA LYS A 62 -9.02 -3.12 11.43
C LYS A 62 -9.81 -1.87 11.77
N GLY A 63 -9.15 -0.72 11.91
CA GLY A 63 -9.80 0.58 12.12
C GLY A 63 -10.00 1.39 10.85
N ILE A 64 -9.45 0.91 9.72
CA ILE A 64 -9.46 1.60 8.43
C ILE A 64 -10.43 0.93 7.46
N LEU A 65 -10.49 -0.41 7.48
CA LEU A 65 -11.31 -1.27 6.62
C LEU A 65 -12.44 -1.93 7.42
#